data_AF-A0A0Q9DGB1-F1
#
_entry.id   AF-A0A0Q9DGB1-F1
#
_cell.length_a   1.000
_cell.length_b   1.000
_cell.length_c   1.000
_cell.angle_alpha   90.00
_cell.angle_beta   90.00
_cell.angle_gamma   90.00
#
_symmetry.space_group_name_H-M   'P 1'
#
loop_
_entity.id
_entity.type
_entity.pdbx_description
1 polymer ?
#
loop_
_entity_poly.entity_id
_entity_poly.type
_entity_poly.pdbx_seq_one_letter_code
_entity_poly.pdbx_strand_id
1 'polypeptide(L)'
;MRTITVNRYVTPLREGGSMPAIVEGDDLGTYVLKFRGAGQGVRALLAEIIAGGIAHALGLPVPEIVLAQLDTALAQTEPDPEIQDLVRASGGMNVGLDYLSGALNFDPAVDVVSDDFASRLVWFDALVGNVDRTARNTNLLMWHRKPWLIDHGAALTFHHAWNGVVAQPAKPFAPIADHVLLAQATALAQVDAELAARLTPGVVTGILAEVPDEFLALAGAEHAEGPLSAPASHRQAYVDYFRARLAGRETWVNAVKGAVDACA
;
A
#
# COMPACT_ATOMS: atom_id res chain seq x y z
N MET A 1 -1.84 -14.64 1.78
CA MET A 1 -2.53 -14.21 0.54
C MET A 1 -2.80 -15.38 -0.40
N ARG A 2 -3.96 -15.38 -1.09
CA ARG A 2 -4.33 -16.37 -2.12
C ARG A 2 -4.07 -15.84 -3.54
N THR A 3 -4.06 -16.74 -4.52
CA THR A 3 -3.88 -16.41 -5.94
C THR A 3 -5.14 -16.72 -6.73
N ILE A 4 -5.52 -15.83 -7.63
CA ILE A 4 -6.62 -16.00 -8.60
C ILE A 4 -6.08 -15.93 -10.03
N THR A 5 -6.79 -16.57 -10.95
CA THR A 5 -6.56 -16.39 -12.39
C THR A 5 -7.52 -15.36 -12.93
N VAL A 6 -7.01 -14.34 -13.61
CA VAL A 6 -7.87 -13.33 -14.25
C VAL A 6 -8.52 -13.96 -15.48
N ASN A 7 -9.84 -14.13 -15.43
CA ASN A 7 -10.62 -14.72 -16.51
C ASN A 7 -11.19 -13.67 -17.47
N ARG A 8 -11.52 -12.48 -16.95
CA ARG A 8 -12.14 -11.42 -17.74
C ARG A 8 -11.63 -10.06 -17.34
N TYR A 9 -11.23 -9.29 -18.33
CA TYR A 9 -11.06 -7.84 -18.21
C TYR A 9 -12.44 -7.17 -18.34
N VAL A 10 -12.85 -6.37 -17.35
CA VAL A 10 -14.20 -5.76 -17.34
C VAL A 10 -14.17 -4.33 -17.84
N THR A 11 -13.42 -3.46 -17.17
CA THR A 11 -13.32 -2.04 -17.55
C THR A 11 -12.10 -1.38 -16.90
N PRO A 12 -11.46 -0.40 -17.56
CA PRO A 12 -10.47 0.44 -16.89
C PRO A 12 -11.13 1.37 -15.87
N LEU A 13 -10.41 1.63 -14.79
CA LEU A 13 -10.61 2.75 -13.90
C LEU A 13 -9.63 3.84 -14.34
N ARG A 14 -10.15 4.88 -15.00
CA ARG A 14 -9.34 5.98 -15.57
C ARG A 14 -8.84 6.92 -14.46
N GLU A 15 -8.04 6.39 -13.55
CA GLU A 15 -7.48 7.09 -12.40
C GLU A 15 -5.96 7.26 -12.60
N GLY A 16 -5.54 8.51 -12.79
CA GLY A 16 -4.13 8.89 -12.79
C GLY A 16 -3.25 8.10 -13.76
N GLY A 17 -1.95 7.98 -13.42
CA GLY A 17 -0.95 7.33 -14.26
C GLY A 17 -0.82 5.81 -14.10
N SER A 18 -1.55 5.19 -13.15
CA SER A 18 -1.47 3.75 -12.87
C SER A 18 -2.51 2.91 -13.62
N MET A 19 -3.57 3.54 -14.15
CA MET A 19 -4.64 2.95 -14.96
C MET A 19 -5.10 1.55 -14.47
N PRO A 20 -5.57 1.42 -13.22
CA PRO A 20 -6.09 0.15 -12.72
C PRO A 20 -7.32 -0.31 -13.53
N ALA A 21 -7.70 -1.57 -13.40
CA ALA A 21 -8.88 -2.11 -14.08
C ALA A 21 -9.71 -3.01 -13.18
N ILE A 22 -11.02 -3.03 -13.39
CA ILE A 22 -11.88 -4.06 -12.82
C ILE A 22 -11.71 -5.33 -13.65
N VAL A 23 -11.47 -6.44 -12.96
CA VAL A 23 -11.33 -7.78 -13.56
C VAL A 23 -12.14 -8.80 -12.77
N GLU A 24 -12.47 -9.93 -13.41
CA GLU A 24 -13.09 -11.08 -12.76
C GLU A 24 -12.11 -12.24 -12.63
N GLY A 25 -12.10 -12.86 -11.46
CA GLY A 25 -11.31 -14.06 -11.17
C GLY A 25 -11.99 -15.37 -11.58
N ASP A 26 -11.23 -16.45 -11.51
CA ASP A 26 -11.71 -17.84 -11.62
C ASP A 26 -12.58 -18.31 -10.45
N ASP A 27 -12.59 -17.52 -9.38
CA ASP A 27 -13.43 -17.70 -8.20
C ASP A 27 -14.76 -16.94 -8.25
N LEU A 28 -15.10 -16.33 -9.39
CA LEU A 28 -16.29 -15.48 -9.59
C LEU A 28 -16.27 -14.16 -8.80
N GLY A 29 -15.14 -13.79 -8.20
CA GLY A 29 -14.93 -12.49 -7.54
C GLY A 29 -14.57 -11.39 -8.53
N THR A 30 -14.79 -10.13 -8.13
CA THR A 30 -14.40 -8.94 -8.87
C THR A 30 -13.29 -8.19 -8.14
N TYR A 31 -12.26 -7.75 -8.86
CA TYR A 31 -11.07 -7.14 -8.28
C TYR A 31 -10.68 -5.87 -9.02
N VAL A 32 -10.13 -4.90 -8.29
CA VAL A 32 -9.33 -3.81 -8.84
C VAL A 32 -7.91 -4.32 -9.03
N LEU A 33 -7.54 -4.57 -10.29
CA LEU A 33 -6.21 -5.02 -10.69
C LEU A 33 -5.24 -3.84 -10.80
N LYS A 34 -4.12 -3.95 -10.10
CA LYS A 34 -2.95 -3.07 -10.23
C LYS A 34 -1.92 -3.76 -11.12
N PHE A 35 -1.65 -3.16 -12.27
CA PHE A 35 -0.78 -3.73 -13.30
C PHE A 35 0.70 -3.64 -12.93
N ARG A 36 1.42 -4.76 -13.01
CA ARG A 36 2.88 -4.83 -12.82
C ARG A 36 3.64 -3.99 -13.85
N GLY A 37 3.14 -3.92 -15.07
CA GLY A 37 3.72 -3.14 -16.17
C GLY A 37 3.35 -1.65 -16.16
N ALA A 38 2.61 -1.15 -15.16
CA ALA A 38 2.29 0.27 -15.06
C ALA A 38 3.57 1.12 -14.83
N GLY A 39 3.51 2.41 -15.18
CA GLY A 39 4.67 3.32 -15.11
C GLY A 39 5.29 3.48 -13.72
N GLN A 40 4.53 3.20 -12.65
CA GLN A 40 5.03 3.19 -11.27
C GLN A 40 5.91 1.96 -10.95
N GLY A 41 5.83 0.91 -11.77
CA GLY A 41 6.61 -0.31 -11.68
C GLY A 41 6.24 -1.23 -10.52
N VAL A 42 6.96 -2.34 -10.42
CA VAL A 42 6.69 -3.40 -9.44
C VAL A 42 6.84 -2.96 -7.98
N ARG A 43 7.58 -1.88 -7.71
CA ARG A 43 7.74 -1.33 -6.35
C ARG A 43 6.42 -0.80 -5.79
N ALA A 44 5.53 -0.27 -6.63
CA ALA A 44 4.19 0.11 -6.19
C ALA A 44 3.37 -1.13 -5.76
N LEU A 45 3.51 -2.26 -6.45
CA LEU A 45 2.88 -3.52 -6.05
C LEU A 45 3.46 -4.08 -4.74
N LEU A 46 4.78 -3.94 -4.54
CA LEU A 46 5.42 -4.25 -3.27
C LEU A 46 4.84 -3.38 -2.14
N ALA A 47 4.69 -2.07 -2.38
CA ALA A 47 4.11 -1.15 -1.40
C ALA A 47 2.67 -1.53 -1.07
N GLU A 48 1.85 -1.90 -2.06
CA GLU A 48 0.48 -2.35 -1.85
C GLU A 48 0.39 -3.58 -0.92
N ILE A 49 1.17 -4.63 -1.21
CA ILE A 49 1.17 -5.85 -0.40
C ILE A 49 1.70 -5.57 1.02
N ILE A 50 2.84 -4.89 1.13
CA ILE A 50 3.53 -4.68 2.40
C ILE A 50 2.73 -3.73 3.29
N ALA A 51 2.34 -2.57 2.78
CA ALA A 51 1.58 -1.58 3.55
C ALA A 51 0.16 -2.09 3.85
N GLY A 52 -0.50 -2.73 2.89
CA GLY A 52 -1.81 -3.34 3.10
C GLY A 52 -1.78 -4.46 4.15
N GLY A 53 -0.75 -5.32 4.14
CA GLY A 53 -0.55 -6.33 5.17
C GLY A 53 -0.28 -5.74 6.55
N ILE A 54 0.49 -4.65 6.64
CA ILE A 54 0.69 -3.90 7.89
C ILE A 54 -0.63 -3.31 8.37
N ALA A 55 -1.38 -2.63 7.51
CA ALA A 55 -2.68 -2.05 7.84
C ALA A 55 -3.66 -3.11 8.37
N HIS A 56 -3.74 -4.27 7.71
CA HIS A 56 -4.55 -5.39 8.17
C HIS A 56 -4.15 -5.88 9.57
N ALA A 57 -2.84 -6.05 9.83
CA ALA A 57 -2.34 -6.44 11.15
C ALA A 57 -2.64 -5.41 12.25
N LEU A 58 -2.75 -4.13 11.88
CA LEU A 58 -3.15 -3.04 12.77
C LEU A 58 -4.68 -2.94 12.97
N GLY A 59 -5.47 -3.75 12.25
CA GLY A 59 -6.93 -3.71 12.28
C GLY A 59 -7.54 -2.58 11.45
N LEU A 60 -6.78 -1.98 10.54
CA LEU A 60 -7.29 -1.00 9.59
C LEU A 60 -8.03 -1.71 8.43
N PRO A 61 -9.16 -1.17 7.98
CA PRO A 61 -9.99 -1.77 6.94
C PRO A 61 -9.36 -1.59 5.55
N VAL A 62 -8.74 -2.65 5.04
CA VAL A 62 -8.22 -2.73 3.66
C VAL A 62 -9.03 -3.80 2.92
N PRO A 63 -9.43 -3.60 1.64
CA PRO A 63 -10.00 -4.67 0.83
C PRO A 63 -9.09 -5.91 0.82
N GLU A 64 -9.66 -7.09 0.59
CA GLU A 64 -8.83 -8.30 0.47
C GLU A 64 -7.80 -8.11 -0.65
N ILE A 65 -6.52 -8.37 -0.35
CA ILE A 65 -5.44 -8.34 -1.34
C ILE A 65 -5.22 -9.77 -1.84
N VAL A 66 -5.20 -9.92 -3.16
CA VAL A 66 -4.95 -11.18 -3.85
C VAL A 66 -3.80 -11.03 -4.83
N LEU A 67 -3.13 -12.14 -5.10
CA LEU A 67 -2.25 -12.25 -6.26
C LEU A 67 -3.10 -12.59 -7.48
N ALA A 68 -2.85 -11.94 -8.61
CA ALA A 68 -3.67 -12.08 -9.81
C ALA A 68 -2.82 -12.47 -11.03
N GLN A 69 -3.01 -13.69 -11.51
CA GLN A 69 -2.35 -14.19 -12.72
C GLN A 69 -3.08 -13.67 -13.96
N LEU A 70 -2.41 -12.83 -14.76
CA LEU A 70 -2.95 -12.17 -15.95
C LEU A 70 -2.41 -12.82 -17.23
N ASP A 71 -3.31 -13.25 -18.10
CA ASP A 71 -2.98 -13.68 -19.47
C ASP A 71 -2.93 -12.45 -20.40
N THR A 72 -1.86 -12.33 -21.19
CA THR A 72 -1.71 -11.25 -22.16
C THR A 72 -2.74 -11.31 -23.30
N ALA A 73 -3.37 -12.47 -23.54
CA ALA A 73 -4.45 -12.63 -24.50
C ALA A 73 -5.65 -11.72 -24.17
N LEU A 74 -5.85 -11.37 -22.89
CA LEU A 74 -6.93 -10.45 -22.47
C LEU A 74 -6.78 -9.05 -23.05
N ALA A 75 -5.57 -8.65 -23.50
CA ALA A 75 -5.38 -7.39 -24.22
C ALA A 75 -6.26 -7.28 -25.47
N GLN A 76 -6.63 -8.40 -26.10
CA GLN A 76 -7.50 -8.39 -27.29
C GLN A 76 -8.95 -7.98 -26.99
N THR A 77 -9.35 -8.00 -25.71
CA THR A 77 -10.71 -7.64 -25.28
C THR A 77 -10.87 -6.15 -25.00
N GLU A 78 -9.77 -5.39 -24.93
CA GLU A 78 -9.75 -3.97 -24.63
C GLU A 78 -9.63 -3.15 -25.93
N PRO A 79 -10.53 -2.19 -26.22
CA PRO A 79 -10.46 -1.36 -27.41
C PRO A 79 -9.32 -0.32 -27.40
N ASP A 80 -8.87 0.14 -26.24
CA ASP A 80 -7.85 1.20 -26.10
C ASP A 80 -6.42 0.66 -26.26
N PRO A 81 -5.67 1.04 -27.31
CA PRO A 81 -4.32 0.50 -27.57
C PRO A 81 -3.33 0.72 -26.43
N GLU A 82 -3.43 1.82 -25.68
CA GLU A 82 -2.52 2.10 -24.56
C GLU A 82 -2.72 1.08 -23.44
N ILE A 83 -3.99 0.72 -23.18
CA ILE A 83 -4.34 -0.27 -22.17
C ILE A 83 -4.01 -1.68 -22.67
N GLN A 84 -4.16 -1.97 -23.97
CA GLN A 84 -3.70 -3.24 -24.54
C GLN A 84 -2.19 -3.46 -24.29
N ASP A 85 -1.38 -2.43 -24.53
CA ASP A 85 0.06 -2.49 -24.31
C ASP A 85 0.39 -2.67 -22.83
N LEU A 86 -0.35 -2.00 -21.93
CA LEU A 86 -0.24 -2.20 -20.49
C LEU A 86 -0.56 -3.65 -20.07
N VAL A 87 -1.63 -4.24 -20.59
CA VAL A 87 -2.01 -5.64 -20.31
C VAL A 87 -0.93 -6.60 -20.82
N ARG A 88 -0.40 -6.39 -22.03
CA ARG A 88 0.70 -7.21 -22.58
C ARG A 88 1.97 -7.11 -21.73
N ALA A 89 2.34 -5.91 -21.29
CA ALA A 89 3.49 -5.67 -20.41
C ALA A 89 3.30 -6.30 -19.01
N SER A 90 2.06 -6.55 -18.63
CA SER A 90 1.68 -7.05 -17.31
C SER A 90 1.36 -8.55 -17.27
N GLY A 91 1.64 -9.30 -18.34
CA GLY A 91 1.45 -10.75 -18.36
C GLY A 91 2.23 -11.47 -17.24
N GLY A 92 1.57 -12.34 -16.49
CA GLY A 92 2.14 -12.91 -15.27
C GLY A 92 1.40 -12.47 -14.01
N MET A 93 2.12 -12.47 -12.89
CA MET A 93 1.56 -12.10 -11.60
C MET A 93 1.42 -10.58 -11.43
N ASN A 94 0.27 -10.18 -10.89
CA ASN A 94 -0.10 -8.81 -10.55
C ASN A 94 -0.73 -8.81 -9.14
N VAL A 95 -1.20 -7.64 -8.68
CA VAL A 95 -1.91 -7.51 -7.40
C VAL A 95 -3.35 -7.08 -7.68
N GLY A 96 -4.31 -7.78 -7.08
CA GLY A 96 -5.72 -7.42 -7.06
C GLY A 96 -6.15 -7.00 -5.67
N LEU A 97 -7.06 -6.03 -5.59
CA LEU A 97 -7.80 -5.70 -4.37
C LEU A 97 -9.27 -6.02 -4.60
N ASP A 98 -9.97 -6.55 -3.60
CA ASP A 98 -11.42 -6.78 -3.70
C ASP A 98 -12.15 -5.50 -4.12
N TYR A 99 -13.01 -5.63 -5.13
CA TYR A 99 -13.79 -4.50 -5.63
C TYR A 99 -15.00 -4.27 -4.74
N LEU A 100 -14.93 -3.23 -3.90
CA LEU A 100 -16.00 -2.84 -2.99
C LEU A 100 -17.17 -2.21 -3.75
N SER A 101 -18.06 -3.06 -4.28
CA SER A 101 -19.21 -2.62 -5.07
C SER A 101 -20.11 -1.67 -4.28
N GLY A 102 -20.42 -0.53 -4.88
CA GLY A 102 -21.22 0.55 -4.27
C GLY A 102 -20.47 1.42 -3.27
N ALA A 103 -19.15 1.26 -3.14
CA ALA A 103 -18.33 2.20 -2.39
C ALA A 103 -18.26 3.56 -3.09
N LEU A 104 -18.13 4.62 -2.30
CA LEU A 104 -17.94 6.00 -2.76
C LEU A 104 -16.57 6.50 -2.31
N ASN A 105 -16.00 7.48 -3.01
CA ASN A 105 -14.82 8.17 -2.51
C ASN A 105 -15.14 8.87 -1.20
N PHE A 106 -14.23 8.78 -0.24
CA PHE A 106 -14.31 9.52 1.02
C PHE A 106 -14.18 11.02 0.75
N ASP A 107 -15.15 11.79 1.21
CA ASP A 107 -15.19 13.25 1.13
C ASP A 107 -14.93 13.86 2.53
N PRO A 108 -13.76 14.47 2.78
CA PRO A 108 -13.42 15.03 4.07
C PRO A 108 -14.32 16.19 4.50
N ALA A 109 -15.13 16.76 3.60
CA ALA A 109 -16.07 17.82 3.93
C ALA A 109 -17.36 17.30 4.60
N VAL A 110 -17.72 16.03 4.41
CA VAL A 110 -19.02 15.48 4.87
C VAL A 110 -18.91 14.14 5.58
N ASP A 111 -17.90 13.33 5.27
CA ASP A 111 -17.71 12.04 5.89
C ASP A 111 -17.05 12.18 7.27
N VAL A 112 -17.56 11.40 8.21
CA VAL A 112 -17.13 11.44 9.61
C VAL A 112 -16.43 10.13 9.96
N VAL A 113 -15.25 10.27 10.56
CA VAL A 113 -14.49 9.18 11.16
C VAL A 113 -14.31 9.46 12.65
N SER A 114 -13.99 8.44 13.43
CA SER A 114 -13.63 8.64 14.84
C SER A 114 -12.19 9.15 14.97
N ASP A 115 -11.91 9.89 16.04
CA ASP A 115 -10.56 10.28 16.43
C ASP A 115 -9.62 9.06 16.55
N ASP A 116 -10.14 7.93 17.04
CA ASP A 116 -9.39 6.66 17.09
C ASP A 116 -8.99 6.18 15.68
N PHE A 117 -9.91 6.17 14.72
CA PHE A 117 -9.60 5.77 13.34
C PHE A 117 -8.59 6.73 12.71
N ALA A 118 -8.81 8.05 12.85
CA ALA A 118 -7.90 9.06 12.33
C ALA A 118 -6.50 8.91 12.92
N SER A 119 -6.36 8.73 14.23
CA SER A 119 -5.08 8.51 14.89
C SER A 119 -4.38 7.23 14.44
N ARG A 120 -5.12 6.12 14.28
CA ARG A 120 -4.53 4.86 13.77
C ARG A 120 -4.04 5.01 12.34
N LEU A 121 -4.83 5.66 11.48
CA LEU A 121 -4.48 5.87 10.09
C LEU A 121 -3.26 6.78 9.93
N VAL A 122 -3.23 7.91 10.64
CA VAL A 122 -2.09 8.84 10.64
C VAL A 122 -0.83 8.18 11.18
N TRP A 123 -0.93 7.39 12.26
CA TRP A 123 0.20 6.62 12.80
C TRP A 123 0.72 5.60 11.77
N PHE A 124 -0.19 4.88 11.10
CA PHE A 124 0.14 3.91 10.06
C PHE A 124 0.83 4.57 8.86
N ASP A 125 0.26 5.65 8.30
CA ASP A 125 0.83 6.33 7.15
C ASP A 125 2.17 6.98 7.46
N ALA A 126 2.37 7.44 8.71
CA ALA A 126 3.68 7.85 9.18
C ALA A 126 4.66 6.67 9.25
N LEU A 127 4.24 5.50 9.73
CA LEU A 127 5.08 4.30 9.77
C LEU A 127 5.51 3.85 8.36
N VAL A 128 4.57 3.74 7.41
CA VAL A 128 4.89 3.27 6.05
C VAL A 128 5.39 4.40 5.14
N GLY A 129 5.34 5.66 5.57
CA GLY A 129 5.78 6.81 4.79
C GLY A 129 4.92 7.03 3.54
N ASN A 130 3.60 7.04 3.72
CA ASN A 130 2.62 7.25 2.65
C ASN A 130 2.45 8.75 2.35
N VAL A 131 2.89 9.17 1.18
CA VAL A 131 2.84 10.58 0.75
C VAL A 131 1.53 10.98 0.08
N ASP A 132 0.68 10.01 -0.26
CA ASP A 132 -0.46 10.22 -1.16
C ASP A 132 -1.81 10.10 -0.44
N ARG A 133 -1.85 10.30 0.88
CA ARG A 133 -3.11 10.38 1.65
C ARG A 133 -3.44 11.82 2.04
N THR A 134 -3.80 12.63 1.06
CA THR A 134 -4.03 14.07 1.22
C THR A 134 -5.49 14.46 1.03
N ALA A 135 -5.87 15.70 1.34
CA ALA A 135 -7.23 16.18 1.09
C ALA A 135 -7.61 16.18 -0.41
N ARG A 136 -6.63 16.20 -1.33
CA ARG A 136 -6.86 16.14 -2.78
C ARG A 136 -6.96 14.72 -3.30
N ASN A 137 -6.23 13.80 -2.68
CA ASN A 137 -6.25 12.38 -2.99
C ASN A 137 -6.34 11.61 -1.68
N THR A 138 -7.57 11.30 -1.26
CA THR A 138 -7.78 10.70 0.06
C THR A 138 -7.40 9.23 0.10
N ASN A 139 -7.42 8.56 -1.06
CA ASN A 139 -7.19 7.12 -1.19
C ASN A 139 -8.01 6.32 -0.14
N LEU A 140 -9.21 6.82 0.16
CA LEU A 140 -10.16 6.26 1.10
C LEU A 140 -11.50 6.10 0.40
N LEU A 141 -12.17 5.00 0.69
CA LEU A 141 -13.54 4.73 0.26
C LEU A 141 -14.47 4.70 1.47
N MET A 142 -15.72 5.11 1.27
CA MET A 142 -16.83 4.84 2.17
C MET A 142 -17.66 3.68 1.64
N TRP A 143 -17.63 2.56 2.36
CA TRP A 143 -18.39 1.36 2.02
C TRP A 143 -19.19 0.87 3.22
N HIS A 144 -20.50 0.72 3.04
CA HIS A 144 -21.44 0.43 4.13
C HIS A 144 -21.26 1.33 5.37
N ARG A 145 -21.05 2.65 5.13
CA ARG A 145 -20.83 3.69 6.15
C ARG A 145 -19.56 3.49 7.00
N LYS A 146 -18.58 2.76 6.49
CA LYS A 146 -17.26 2.59 7.12
C LYS A 146 -16.17 3.06 6.15
N PRO A 147 -15.10 3.71 6.65
CA PRO A 147 -13.95 4.04 5.82
C PRO A 147 -13.17 2.77 5.46
N TRP A 148 -12.59 2.73 4.27
CA TRP A 148 -11.71 1.66 3.76
C TRP A 148 -10.51 2.29 3.07
N LEU A 149 -9.32 1.77 3.37
CA LEU A 149 -8.06 2.21 2.81
C LEU A 149 -7.85 1.54 1.46
N ILE A 150 -7.52 2.33 0.45
CA ILE A 150 -7.06 1.86 -0.85
C ILE A 150 -5.74 2.51 -1.22
N ASP A 151 -5.12 2.01 -2.28
CA ASP A 151 -3.95 2.57 -2.97
C ASP A 151 -2.80 2.96 -2.04
N HIS A 152 -2.00 1.96 -1.67
CA HIS A 152 -0.76 2.16 -0.94
C HIS A 152 0.46 2.17 -1.88
N GLY A 153 0.27 2.24 -3.19
CA GLY A 153 1.34 2.18 -4.18
C GLY A 153 2.38 3.31 -4.04
N ALA A 154 2.01 4.42 -3.41
CA ALA A 154 2.89 5.55 -3.10
C ALA A 154 3.49 5.52 -1.68
N ALA A 155 3.25 4.45 -0.90
CA ALA A 155 3.91 4.23 0.38
C ALA A 155 5.34 3.71 0.19
N LEU A 156 6.09 3.58 1.29
CA LEU A 156 7.45 3.06 1.33
C LEU A 156 8.45 3.85 0.47
N THR A 157 8.25 5.16 0.34
CA THR A 157 9.04 6.07 -0.52
C THR A 157 10.56 5.85 -0.49
N PHE A 158 11.13 5.43 0.65
CA PHE A 158 12.55 5.09 0.77
C PHE A 158 13.02 4.04 -0.24
N HIS A 159 12.17 3.08 -0.61
CA HIS A 159 12.58 1.92 -1.38
C HIS A 159 12.82 2.21 -2.87
N HIS A 160 12.44 3.40 -3.37
CA HIS A 160 12.68 3.77 -4.78
C HIS A 160 14.14 4.10 -5.07
N ALA A 161 14.94 4.44 -4.04
CA ALA A 161 16.34 4.84 -4.20
C ALA A 161 17.27 4.22 -3.14
N TRP A 162 16.82 3.16 -2.46
CA TRP A 162 17.62 2.46 -1.46
C TRP A 162 18.53 1.39 -2.06
N ASN A 163 19.52 0.95 -1.29
CA ASN A 163 20.37 -0.20 -1.58
C ASN A 163 20.12 -1.35 -0.59
N GLY A 164 18.94 -1.38 0.03
CA GLY A 164 18.58 -2.31 1.11
C GLY A 164 18.93 -1.82 2.51
N VAL A 165 19.50 -0.61 2.64
CA VAL A 165 19.74 0.04 3.93
C VAL A 165 19.21 1.46 3.89
N VAL A 166 18.57 1.87 5.00
CA VAL A 166 18.17 3.27 5.22
C VAL A 166 19.01 3.81 6.37
N ALA A 167 19.75 4.90 6.13
CA ALA A 167 20.68 5.45 7.12
C ALA A 167 20.00 5.91 8.41
N GLN A 168 18.76 6.42 8.30
CA GLN A 168 17.96 6.89 9.45
C GLN A 168 16.54 6.32 9.37
N PRO A 169 16.31 5.04 9.71
CA PRO A 169 14.99 4.42 9.62
C PRO A 169 13.95 5.11 10.50
N ALA A 170 14.36 5.74 11.59
CA ALA A 170 13.50 6.47 12.53
C ALA A 170 13.27 7.94 12.16
N LYS A 171 13.77 8.41 10.99
CA LYS A 171 13.58 9.80 10.54
C LYS A 171 12.08 10.17 10.53
N PRO A 172 11.70 11.34 11.09
CA PRO A 172 10.35 11.86 10.98
C PRO A 172 9.85 11.92 9.53
N PHE A 173 8.59 11.57 9.33
CA PHE A 173 7.95 11.64 8.03
C PHE A 173 7.26 13.00 7.85
N ALA A 174 8.00 14.01 7.41
CA ALA A 174 7.51 15.38 7.26
C ALA A 174 6.24 15.54 6.39
N PRO A 175 6.04 14.76 5.30
CA PRO A 175 4.82 14.86 4.48
C PRO A 175 3.52 14.52 5.21
N ILE A 176 3.58 13.95 6.43
CA ILE A 176 2.38 13.72 7.25
C ILE A 176 1.60 15.01 7.55
N ALA A 177 2.25 16.17 7.46
CA ALA A 177 1.61 17.48 7.64
C ALA A 177 0.45 17.73 6.66
N ASP A 178 0.48 17.11 5.47
CA ASP A 178 -0.55 17.26 4.45
C ASP A 178 -1.65 16.18 4.54
N HIS A 179 -1.61 15.34 5.57
CA HIS A 179 -2.51 14.18 5.70
C HIS A 179 -3.96 14.61 5.95
N VAL A 180 -4.91 14.04 5.20
CA VAL A 180 -6.33 14.46 5.21
C VAL A 180 -7.00 14.41 6.59
N LEU A 181 -6.62 13.45 7.44
CA LEU A 181 -7.16 13.30 8.80
C LEU A 181 -6.25 13.84 9.92
N LEU A 182 -5.18 14.59 9.60
CA LEU A 182 -4.19 15.00 10.61
C LEU A 182 -4.82 15.74 11.80
N ALA A 183 -5.69 16.71 11.53
CA ALA A 183 -6.36 17.50 12.58
C ALA A 183 -7.28 16.68 13.50
N GLN A 184 -7.72 15.49 13.08
CA GLN A 184 -8.60 14.61 13.86
C GLN A 184 -7.80 13.55 14.64
N ALA A 185 -6.49 13.44 14.43
CA ALA A 185 -5.64 12.41 15.03
C ALA A 185 -5.23 12.72 16.49
N THR A 186 -6.18 13.10 17.33
CA THR A 186 -5.97 13.57 18.72
C THR A 186 -5.59 12.45 19.70
N ALA A 187 -5.77 11.18 19.34
CA ALA A 187 -5.51 9.99 20.17
C ALA A 187 -4.15 9.30 19.90
N LEU A 188 -3.17 10.00 19.30
CA LEU A 188 -1.87 9.40 18.92
C LEU A 188 -1.10 8.78 20.09
N ALA A 189 -1.17 9.38 21.28
CA ALA A 189 -0.48 8.86 22.46
C ALA A 189 -1.06 7.51 22.93
N GLN A 190 -2.38 7.34 22.77
CA GLN A 190 -3.11 6.14 23.16
C GLN A 190 -2.84 5.00 22.18
N VAL A 191 -2.87 5.28 20.87
CA VAL A 191 -2.74 4.23 19.85
C VAL A 191 -1.30 3.79 19.63
N ASP A 192 -0.28 4.62 19.88
CA ASP A 192 1.13 4.26 19.58
C ASP A 192 1.57 2.93 20.22
N ALA A 193 1.40 2.80 21.53
CA ALA A 193 1.82 1.60 22.25
C ALA A 193 1.03 0.36 21.80
N GLU A 194 -0.26 0.53 21.53
CA GLU A 194 -1.14 -0.55 21.07
C GLU A 194 -0.75 -1.04 19.66
N LEU A 195 -0.58 -0.13 18.71
CA LEU A 195 -0.25 -0.45 17.33
C LEU A 195 1.15 -1.03 17.20
N ALA A 196 2.13 -0.48 17.94
CA ALA A 196 3.49 -1.02 17.97
C ALA A 196 3.52 -2.46 18.51
N ALA A 197 2.72 -2.78 19.52
CA ALA A 197 2.64 -4.13 20.09
C ALA A 197 2.06 -5.18 19.12
N ARG A 198 1.23 -4.76 18.16
CA ARG A 198 0.69 -5.65 17.11
C ARG A 198 1.73 -6.02 16.06
N LEU A 199 2.70 -5.13 15.79
CA LEU A 199 3.74 -5.33 14.78
C LEU A 199 4.99 -6.01 15.35
N THR A 200 4.79 -7.22 15.89
CA THR A 200 5.91 -8.04 16.37
C THR A 200 6.84 -8.44 15.21
N PRO A 201 8.11 -8.83 15.50
CA PRO A 201 9.01 -9.32 14.45
C PRO A 201 8.42 -10.48 13.63
N GLY A 202 7.64 -11.36 14.27
CA GLY A 202 6.96 -12.47 13.59
C GLY A 202 5.88 -12.00 12.64
N VAL A 203 5.09 -10.99 13.02
CA VAL A 203 4.05 -10.39 12.18
C VAL A 203 4.66 -9.71 10.96
N VAL A 204 5.70 -8.89 11.15
CA VAL A 204 6.40 -8.22 10.02
C VAL A 204 7.01 -9.25 9.07
N THR A 205 7.68 -10.27 9.61
CA THR A 205 8.25 -11.36 8.81
C THR A 205 7.16 -12.11 8.04
N GLY A 206 6.02 -12.38 8.67
CA GLY A 206 4.87 -13.05 8.06
C GLY A 206 4.27 -12.26 6.90
N ILE A 207 4.03 -10.96 7.09
CA ILE A 207 3.55 -10.05 6.03
C ILE A 207 4.53 -10.08 4.86
N LEU A 208 5.82 -9.94 5.14
CA LEU A 208 6.80 -9.96 4.08
C LEU A 208 6.91 -11.31 3.41
N ALA A 209 6.68 -12.43 4.07
CA ALA A 209 6.69 -13.75 3.43
C ALA A 209 5.60 -13.89 2.33
N GLU A 210 4.56 -13.07 2.35
CA GLU A 210 3.51 -13.09 1.32
C GLU A 210 3.91 -12.40 0.01
N VAL A 211 4.96 -11.57 0.02
CA VAL A 211 5.43 -10.87 -1.19
C VAL A 211 6.09 -11.87 -2.17
N PRO A 212 5.65 -11.95 -3.43
CA PRO A 212 6.25 -12.86 -4.42
C PRO A 212 7.74 -12.63 -4.65
N ASP A 213 8.51 -13.72 -4.76
CA ASP A 213 9.95 -13.64 -5.05
C ASP A 213 10.23 -12.94 -6.39
N GLU A 214 9.37 -13.13 -7.40
CA GLU A 214 9.50 -12.48 -8.70
C GLU A 214 9.41 -10.95 -8.60
N PHE A 215 8.60 -10.41 -7.67
CA PHE A 215 8.48 -8.96 -7.49
C PHE A 215 9.75 -8.39 -6.88
N LEU A 216 10.35 -9.10 -5.92
CA LEU A 216 11.63 -8.72 -5.33
C LEU A 216 12.79 -8.83 -6.32
N ALA A 217 12.78 -9.86 -7.18
CA ALA A 217 13.77 -10.02 -8.24
C ALA A 217 13.67 -8.89 -9.28
N LEU A 218 12.45 -8.52 -9.71
CA LEU A 218 12.23 -7.40 -10.62
C LEU A 218 12.63 -6.06 -10.00
N ALA A 219 12.25 -5.82 -8.73
CA ALA A 219 12.63 -4.60 -8.02
C ALA A 219 14.14 -4.50 -7.76
N GLY A 220 14.82 -5.64 -7.62
CA GLY A 220 16.25 -5.75 -7.38
C GLY A 220 17.11 -5.89 -8.62
N ALA A 221 16.53 -5.89 -9.83
CA ALA A 221 17.22 -6.27 -11.08
C ALA A 221 18.46 -5.41 -11.39
N GLU A 222 18.50 -4.17 -10.91
CA GLU A 222 19.64 -3.25 -11.05
C GLU A 222 20.78 -3.48 -10.02
N HIS A 223 20.55 -4.35 -9.03
CA HIS A 223 21.49 -4.63 -7.95
C HIS A 223 22.11 -6.03 -8.12
N ALA A 224 23.28 -6.08 -8.77
CA ALA A 224 24.02 -7.33 -8.95
C ALA A 224 24.55 -7.93 -7.62
N GLU A 225 24.81 -7.08 -6.63
CA GLU A 225 25.32 -7.46 -5.30
C GLU A 225 24.59 -6.70 -4.19
N GLY A 226 24.79 -7.15 -2.95
CA GLY A 226 24.23 -6.53 -1.76
C GLY A 226 22.84 -7.06 -1.38
N PRO A 227 22.18 -6.42 -0.40
CA PRO A 227 20.94 -6.97 0.18
C PRO A 227 19.80 -7.13 -0.81
N LEU A 228 19.78 -6.38 -1.91
CA LEU A 228 18.68 -6.39 -2.88
C LEU A 228 18.84 -7.40 -4.02
N SER A 229 19.98 -8.11 -4.11
CA SER A 229 20.31 -8.95 -5.28
C SER A 229 19.55 -10.28 -5.33
N ALA A 230 19.04 -10.76 -4.20
CA ALA A 230 18.27 -11.99 -4.10
C ALA A 230 16.96 -11.75 -3.32
N PRO A 231 15.84 -12.42 -3.70
CA PRO A 231 14.56 -12.23 -3.01
C PRO A 231 14.63 -12.42 -1.49
N ALA A 232 15.32 -13.45 -1.01
CA ALA A 232 15.44 -13.72 0.42
C ALA A 232 16.14 -12.58 1.19
N SER A 233 17.26 -12.05 0.68
CA SER A 233 17.98 -10.94 1.32
C SER A 233 17.23 -9.62 1.17
N HIS A 234 16.54 -9.41 0.05
CA HIS A 234 15.74 -8.20 -0.20
C HIS A 234 14.58 -8.15 0.79
N ARG A 235 13.91 -9.28 0.99
CA ARG A 235 12.87 -9.45 2.01
C ARG A 235 13.41 -9.15 3.40
N GLN A 236 14.58 -9.68 3.74
CA GLN A 236 15.22 -9.40 5.03
C GLN A 236 15.54 -7.91 5.20
N ALA A 237 15.97 -7.20 4.16
CA ALA A 237 16.23 -5.77 4.21
C ALA A 237 14.98 -4.95 4.61
N TYR A 238 13.79 -5.33 4.12
CA TYR A 238 12.54 -4.72 4.57
C TYR A 238 12.21 -5.07 6.03
N VAL A 239 12.41 -6.33 6.47
CA VAL A 239 12.22 -6.72 7.89
C VAL A 239 13.09 -5.84 8.78
N ASP A 240 14.37 -5.70 8.43
CA ASP A 240 15.35 -4.92 9.19
C ASP A 240 14.98 -3.44 9.22
N TYR A 241 14.50 -2.87 8.10
CA TYR A 241 13.98 -1.51 8.04
C TYR A 241 12.83 -1.28 9.02
N PHE A 242 11.77 -2.09 8.97
CA PHE A 242 10.60 -1.90 9.83
C PHE A 242 10.94 -2.14 11.30
N ARG A 243 11.79 -3.12 11.60
CA ARG A 243 12.30 -3.36 12.95
C ARG A 243 13.02 -2.12 13.48
N ALA A 244 13.93 -1.55 12.70
CA ALA A 244 14.67 -0.36 13.11
C ALA A 244 13.76 0.88 13.25
N ARG A 245 12.79 1.05 12.34
CA ARG A 245 11.83 2.16 12.37
C ARG A 245 10.90 2.09 13.57
N LEU A 246 10.40 0.90 13.93
CA LEU A 246 9.58 0.68 15.13
C LEU A 246 10.39 0.83 16.43
N ALA A 247 11.65 0.40 16.43
CA ALA A 247 12.54 0.60 17.57
C ALA A 247 12.78 2.09 17.87
N GLY A 248 12.90 2.93 16.82
CA GLY A 248 13.05 4.37 16.94
C GLY A 248 11.75 5.17 16.91
N ARG A 249 10.59 4.55 17.19
CA ARG A 249 9.28 5.18 16.96
C ARG A 249 9.03 6.48 17.70
N GLU A 250 9.59 6.64 18.89
CA GLU A 250 9.43 7.85 19.70
C GLU A 250 9.81 9.11 18.90
N THR A 251 10.85 9.03 18.08
CA THR A 251 11.32 10.14 17.24
C THR A 251 10.26 10.59 16.24
N TRP A 252 9.71 9.68 15.45
CA TRP A 252 8.75 10.05 14.41
C TRP A 252 7.34 10.26 14.97
N VAL A 253 6.92 9.51 15.99
CA VAL A 253 5.61 9.69 16.64
C VAL A 253 5.51 11.07 17.30
N ASN A 254 6.57 11.53 17.97
CA ASN A 254 6.57 12.87 18.57
C ASN A 254 6.52 13.97 17.51
N ALA A 255 7.14 13.76 16.34
CA ALA A 255 7.01 14.69 15.23
C ALA A 255 5.59 14.73 14.66
N VAL A 256 4.89 13.59 14.57
CA VAL A 256 3.47 13.56 14.19
C VAL A 256 2.62 14.30 15.21
N LYS A 257 2.82 14.07 16.52
CA LYS A 257 2.10 14.80 17.59
C LYS A 257 2.28 16.31 17.45
N GLY A 258 3.52 16.77 17.24
CA GLY A 258 3.79 18.18 16.99
C GLY A 258 3.10 18.74 15.74
N ALA A 259 2.92 17.93 14.70
CA ALA A 259 2.16 18.32 13.51
C ALA A 259 0.64 18.41 13.79
N VAL A 260 0.09 17.48 14.60
CA VAL A 260 -1.31 17.55 15.05
C VAL A 260 -1.55 18.80 15.91
N ASP A 261 -0.65 19.08 16.87
CA ASP A 261 -0.75 20.25 17.75
C ASP A 261 -0.70 21.57 16.96
N ALA A 262 0.00 21.60 15.81
CA ALA A 262 0.08 22.77 14.94
C ALA A 262 -1.20 23.01 14.11
N CYS A 263 -2.13 22.04 14.06
CA CYS A 263 -3.44 22.19 13.43
C CYS A 263 -4.49 22.81 14.37
N ALA A 264 -4.24 22.80 15.68
CA ALA A 264 -5.14 23.33 16.72
C ALA A 264 -5.02 24.86 16.87
#